data_AF-A0ABD5YBG6-F1
#
_entry.id   AF-A0ABD5YBG6-F1
#
_cell.length_a   1.000
_cell.length_b   1.000
_cell.length_c   1.000
_cell.angle_alpha   90.00
_cell.angle_beta   90.00
_cell.angle_gamma   90.00
#
_symmetry.space_group_name_H-M   'P 1'
#
loop_
_entity.id
_entity.type
_entity.pdbx_description
1 polymer ?
#
loop_
_entity_poly.entity_id
_entity_poly.type
_entity_poly.pdbx_seq_one_letter_code
_entity_poly.pdbx_strand_id
1 'polypeptide(L)'
;MQCRGNPRASARGGCQFRLLYVFAATATTLREMTPELDELDASPAQTVLAWLAHRDGVTAPIVGARTVDQLAENLAAASIDLSDEQVDRLTATKPGPYDEL
;
A
#
# COMPACT_ATOMS: atom_id res chain seq x y z
N MET A 1 -26.08 -5.98 35.37
CA MET A 1 -27.07 -6.01 34.27
C MET A 1 -26.64 -7.09 33.29
N GLN A 2 -27.26 -8.27 33.33
CA GLN A 2 -26.90 -9.42 32.49
C GLN A 2 -27.73 -9.39 31.20
N CYS A 3 -27.07 -9.34 30.04
CA CYS A 3 -27.72 -9.54 28.75
C CYS A 3 -27.96 -11.04 28.54
N ARG A 4 -29.23 -11.42 28.45
CA ARG A 4 -29.68 -12.75 28.04
C ARG A 4 -29.56 -12.92 26.51
N GLY A 5 -28.97 -14.04 26.08
CA GLY A 5 -29.53 -14.95 25.06
C GLY A 5 -29.36 -14.64 23.56
N ASN A 6 -28.39 -15.31 22.92
CA ASN A 6 -28.59 -16.02 21.64
C ASN A 6 -27.61 -17.22 21.55
N PRO A 7 -28.08 -18.49 21.52
CA PRO A 7 -27.21 -19.67 21.50
C PRO A 7 -26.62 -20.02 20.13
N ARG A 8 -26.68 -19.14 19.12
CA ARG A 8 -26.13 -19.40 17.77
C ARG A 8 -25.13 -18.37 17.24
N ALA A 9 -24.66 -17.41 18.05
CA ALA A 9 -23.55 -16.55 17.65
C ALA A 9 -22.22 -17.21 18.04
N SER A 10 -21.64 -17.98 17.12
CA SER A 10 -20.27 -18.51 17.22
C SER A 10 -19.31 -17.35 17.47
N ALA A 11 -18.84 -17.24 18.70
CA ALA A 11 -17.75 -16.38 19.12
C ALA A 11 -16.44 -16.82 18.45
N ARG A 12 -16.14 -16.32 17.24
CA ARG A 12 -14.79 -16.35 16.66
C ARG A 12 -14.53 -15.10 15.83
N GLY A 13 -13.67 -14.21 16.35
CA GLY A 13 -12.63 -13.54 15.55
C GLY A 13 -12.84 -12.10 15.07
N GLY A 14 -13.91 -11.40 15.44
CA GLY A 14 -14.30 -10.15 14.76
C GLY A 14 -13.52 -8.87 15.07
N CYS A 15 -12.59 -8.83 16.05
CA CYS A 15 -11.94 -7.57 16.47
C CYS A 15 -10.42 -7.50 16.26
N GLN A 16 -9.76 -8.56 15.76
CA GLN A 16 -8.30 -8.61 15.71
C GLN A 16 -7.69 -8.26 14.34
N PHE A 17 -8.52 -8.04 13.32
CA PHE A 17 -8.06 -7.80 11.95
C PHE A 17 -7.89 -6.31 11.58
N ARG A 18 -7.92 -5.39 12.55
CA ARG A 18 -7.90 -3.93 12.29
C ARG A 18 -6.55 -3.22 12.60
N LEU A 19 -5.48 -3.93 12.96
CA LEU A 19 -4.39 -3.32 13.71
C LEU A 19 -2.97 -3.43 13.14
N LEU A 20 -2.78 -3.46 11.80
CA LEU A 20 -1.41 -3.43 11.24
C LEU A 20 -1.13 -2.39 10.15
N TYR A 21 -2.09 -1.63 9.62
CA TYR A 21 -1.84 -0.95 8.33
C TYR A 21 -2.10 0.53 8.17
N VAL A 22 -2.73 1.25 9.10
CA VAL A 22 -2.94 2.70 8.90
C VAL A 22 -2.87 3.46 10.21
N PHE A 23 -1.72 4.05 10.55
CA PHE A 23 -1.65 5.17 11.51
C PHE A 23 -0.38 6.01 11.30
N ALA A 24 -0.55 7.34 11.39
CA ALA A 24 0.41 8.47 11.45
C ALA A 24 1.68 8.43 10.55
N ALA A 25 2.51 7.39 10.64
CA ALA A 25 3.77 7.26 9.91
C ALA A 25 3.57 7.28 8.38
N THR A 26 2.50 6.68 7.86
CA THR A 26 2.23 6.63 6.41
C THR A 26 1.98 8.02 5.80
N ALA A 27 1.42 8.96 6.56
CA ALA A 27 1.14 10.31 6.07
C ALA A 27 2.42 11.15 5.88
N THR A 28 3.51 10.80 6.58
CA THR A 28 4.82 11.43 6.37
C THR A 28 5.45 10.90 5.08
N THR A 29 5.44 9.59 4.87
CA THR A 29 5.95 8.95 3.64
C THR A 29 5.27 9.51 2.38
N LEU A 30 3.95 9.69 2.41
CA LEU A 30 3.22 10.29 1.27
C LEU A 30 3.66 11.72 0.94
N ARG A 31 4.05 12.51 1.95
CA ARG A 31 4.56 13.87 1.72
C ARG A 31 5.97 13.84 1.14
N GLU A 32 6.79 12.90 1.57
CA GLU A 32 8.16 12.76 1.10
C GLU A 32 8.21 12.33 -0.37
N MET A 33 7.25 11.53 -0.85
CA MET A 33 7.13 11.12 -2.26
C MET A 33 6.43 12.15 -3.17
N THR A 34 5.97 13.29 -2.64
CA THR A 34 5.21 14.30 -3.42
C THR A 34 5.93 14.75 -4.70
N PRO A 35 7.25 15.00 -4.69
CA PRO A 35 7.97 15.40 -5.91
C PRO A 35 7.81 14.39 -7.05
N GLU A 36 7.89 13.10 -6.77
CA GLU A 36 7.72 12.04 -7.77
C GLU A 36 6.27 11.97 -8.29
N LEU A 37 5.28 12.21 -7.42
CA LEU A 37 3.87 12.26 -7.86
C LEU A 37 3.64 13.38 -8.89
N ASP A 38 4.24 14.54 -8.64
CA ASP A 38 4.14 15.70 -9.53
C ASP A 38 4.91 15.48 -10.84
N GLU A 39 6.08 14.83 -10.80
CA GLU A 39 6.87 14.49 -11.99
C GLU A 39 6.18 13.47 -12.89
N LEU A 40 5.47 12.50 -12.31
CA LEU A 40 4.87 11.36 -13.01
C LEU A 40 3.40 11.56 -13.37
N ASP A 41 2.76 12.64 -12.88
CA ASP A 41 1.31 12.85 -12.94
C ASP A 41 0.53 11.60 -12.49
N ALA A 42 1.00 10.99 -11.41
CA ALA A 42 0.55 9.69 -10.94
C ALA A 42 -0.03 9.76 -9.53
N SER A 43 -1.03 8.94 -9.27
CA SER A 43 -1.58 8.82 -7.91
C SER A 43 -0.56 8.18 -6.96
N PRO A 44 -0.70 8.37 -5.64
CA PRO A 44 0.16 7.68 -4.68
C PRO A 44 0.09 6.16 -4.80
N ALA A 45 -1.09 5.61 -5.09
CA ALA A 45 -1.27 4.18 -5.28
C ALA A 45 -0.51 3.70 -6.52
N GLN A 46 -0.62 4.45 -7.62
CA GLN A 46 0.08 4.13 -8.86
C GLN A 46 1.60 4.17 -8.68
N THR A 47 2.12 5.22 -8.04
CA THR A 47 3.56 5.40 -7.83
C THR A 47 4.14 4.28 -6.96
N VAL A 48 3.47 3.92 -5.86
CA VAL A 48 3.94 2.82 -4.98
C VAL A 48 3.87 1.47 -5.70
N LEU A 49 2.85 1.23 -6.52
CA LEU A 49 2.73 -0.03 -7.27
C LEU A 49 3.78 -0.13 -8.38
N ALA A 50 4.07 0.97 -9.08
CA ALA A 50 5.13 1.06 -10.06
C ALA A 50 6.51 0.83 -9.42
N TRP A 51 6.78 1.46 -8.27
CA TRP A 51 7.99 1.23 -7.48
C TRP A 51 8.10 -0.23 -7.02
N LEU A 52 7.02 -0.82 -6.51
CA LEU A 52 7.04 -2.20 -6.05
C LEU A 52 7.33 -3.17 -7.20
N ALA A 53 6.84 -2.89 -8.41
CA ALA A 53 7.11 -3.69 -9.60
C ALA A 53 8.57 -3.60 -10.09
N HIS A 54 9.30 -2.52 -9.77
CA HIS A 54 10.73 -2.36 -10.09
C HIS A 54 11.66 -3.09 -9.13
N ARG A 55 11.15 -3.60 -8.00
CA ARG A 55 12.00 -4.24 -6.97
C ARG A 55 12.45 -5.63 -7.39
N ASP A 56 13.75 -5.89 -7.21
CA ASP A 56 14.31 -7.23 -7.34
C ASP A 56 13.58 -8.24 -6.44
N GLY A 57 13.22 -9.39 -7.01
CA GLY A 57 12.47 -10.44 -6.33
C GLY A 57 10.95 -10.26 -6.34
N VAL A 58 10.43 -9.15 -6.87
CA VAL A 58 8.98 -8.96 -7.08
C VAL A 58 8.62 -9.28 -8.53
N THR A 59 7.86 -10.36 -8.74
CA THR A 59 7.36 -10.70 -10.09
C THR A 59 6.18 -9.81 -10.50
N ALA A 60 5.25 -9.57 -9.58
CA ALA A 60 4.11 -8.68 -9.81
C ALA A 60 3.47 -8.26 -8.46
N PRO A 61 3.06 -6.99 -8.30
CA PRO A 61 2.23 -6.56 -7.19
C PRO A 61 0.86 -7.26 -7.16
N ILE A 62 0.44 -7.70 -5.97
CA ILE A 62 -0.92 -8.20 -5.76
C ILE A 62 -1.81 -7.03 -5.32
N VAL A 63 -2.80 -6.69 -6.14
CA VAL A 63 -3.72 -5.58 -5.88
C VAL A 63 -5.14 -6.07 -5.61
N GLY A 64 -5.79 -5.44 -4.64
CA GLY A 64 -7.22 -5.63 -4.36
C GLY A 64 -7.97 -4.32 -4.57
N ALA A 65 -9.15 -4.40 -5.17
CA ALA A 65 -10.02 -3.25 -5.41
C ALA A 65 -11.46 -3.58 -5.02
N ARG A 66 -12.19 -2.60 -4.48
CA ARG A 66 -13.62 -2.75 -4.16
C ARG A 66 -14.53 -2.18 -5.23
N THR A 67 -13.96 -1.41 -6.16
CA THR A 67 -14.65 -0.81 -7.30
C THR A 67 -13.83 -1.00 -8.56
N VAL A 68 -14.48 -0.88 -9.72
CA VAL A 68 -13.80 -0.97 -11.03
C VAL A 68 -12.84 0.20 -11.22
N ASP A 69 -13.21 1.41 -10.78
CA ASP A 69 -12.34 2.58 -10.91
C ASP A 69 -11.03 2.42 -10.14
N GLN A 70 -11.09 1.86 -8.92
CA GLN A 70 -9.89 1.53 -8.13
C GLN A 70 -9.02 0.48 -8.82
N LEU A 71 -9.65 -0.50 -9.48
CA LEU A 71 -8.92 -1.49 -10.23
C LEU A 71 -8.22 -0.85 -11.44
N ALA A 72 -8.93 0.00 -12.18
CA ALA A 72 -8.37 0.70 -13.32
C ALA A 72 -7.19 1.61 -12.94
N GLU A 73 -7.32 2.35 -11.84
CA GLU A 73 -6.25 3.18 -11.28
C GLU A 73 -5.02 2.33 -10.94
N ASN A 74 -5.20 1.23 -10.20
CA ASN A 74 -4.11 0.33 -9.81
C ASN A 74 -3.42 -0.30 -11.03
N LEU A 75 -4.18 -0.69 -12.07
CA LEU A 75 -3.62 -1.30 -13.27
C LEU A 75 -2.82 -0.31 -14.12
N ALA A 76 -3.20 0.97 -14.13
CA ALA A 76 -2.46 2.01 -14.84
C ALA A 76 -1.03 2.21 -14.29
N ALA A 77 -0.75 1.75 -13.07
CA ALA A 77 0.61 1.73 -12.50
C ALA A 77 1.61 0.94 -13.35
N ALA A 78 1.15 -0.10 -14.08
CA ALA A 78 2.01 -0.93 -14.90
C ALA A 78 2.56 -0.21 -16.15
N SER A 79 2.03 0.97 -16.47
CA SER A 79 2.48 1.81 -17.58
C SER A 79 3.43 2.93 -17.13
N ILE A 80 3.75 3.00 -15.83
CA ILE A 80 4.65 4.01 -15.28
C ILE A 80 6.07 3.44 -15.29
N ASP A 81 6.93 4.05 -16.10
CA ASP A 81 8.37 3.77 -16.10
C ASP A 81 9.05 4.70 -15.10
N LEU A 82 9.79 4.11 -14.15
CA LEU A 82 10.59 4.86 -13.19
C LEU A 82 12.06 4.78 -13.60
N SER A 83 12.76 5.91 -13.51
CA SER A 83 14.23 5.90 -13.60
C SER A 83 14.83 5.27 -12.33
N ASP A 84 16.04 4.72 -12.44
CA ASP A 84 16.78 4.18 -11.28
C ASP A 84 16.90 5.22 -10.15
N GLU A 85 17.14 6.49 -10.51
CA GLU A 85 17.21 7.59 -9.53
C GLU A 85 15.88 7.79 -8.79
N GLN A 86 14.75 7.73 -9.50
CA GLN A 86 13.43 7.81 -8.87
C GLN A 86 13.18 6.60 -7.97
N VAL A 87 13.54 5.39 -8.39
CA VAL A 87 13.43 4.19 -7.56
C VAL A 87 14.25 4.32 -6.27
N ASP A 88 15.47 4.84 -6.35
CA ASP A 88 16.33 5.05 -5.20
C ASP A 88 15.75 6.08 -4.21
N ARG A 89 15.25 7.22 -4.71
CA ARG A 89 14.60 8.24 -3.86
C ARG A 89 13.36 7.69 -3.15
N LEU A 90 12.52 6.96 -3.89
CA LEU A 90 11.33 6.32 -3.33
C LEU A 90 11.69 5.26 -2.28
N THR A 91 12.75 4.49 -2.51
CA THR A 91 13.24 3.48 -1.54
C THR A 91 13.76 4.14 -0.26
N ALA A 92 14.47 5.26 -0.37
CA ALA A 92 14.99 6.01 0.79
C ALA A 92 13.89 6.62 1.68
N THR A 93 12.67 6.78 1.13
CA THR A 93 11.52 7.39 1.82
C THR A 93 11.06 6.53 3.02
N LYS A 94 11.17 5.20 2.94
CA LYS A 94 10.76 4.32 4.03
C LYS A 94 11.69 3.11 4.13
N PRO A 95 12.54 3.02 5.17
CA PRO A 95 13.32 1.81 5.40
C PRO A 95 12.38 0.63 5.69
N GLY A 96 12.66 -0.49 5.04
CA GLY A 96 11.98 -1.76 5.25
C GLY A 96 12.42 -2.40 6.56
N PRO A 97 11.54 -3.17 7.23
CA PRO A 97 11.90 -3.88 8.47
C PRO A 97 12.88 -5.05 8.25
N TYR A 98 13.41 -5.21 7.03
CA TYR A 98 14.27 -6.31 6.61
C TYR A 98 15.52 -5.82 5.86
N ASP A 99 15.80 -4.51 5.84
CA ASP A 99 16.93 -3.94 5.07
C ASP A 99 18.31 -4.32 5.67
N GLU A 100 18.31 -4.94 6.84
CA GLU A 100 19.47 -5.32 7.66
C GLU A 100 19.71 -6.83 7.76
N LEU A 101 18.93 -7.64 7.03
CA LEU A 101 19.07 -9.10 6.92
C LEU A 101 19.77 -9.52 5.63
#